data_AF-A0A1H9CY73-F1
#
_entry.id   AF-A0A1H9CY73-F1
#
_cell.length_a   1.000
_cell.length_b   1.000
_cell.length_c   1.000
_cell.angle_alpha   90.00
_cell.angle_beta   90.00
_cell.angle_gamma   90.00
#
_symmetry.space_group_name_H-M   'P 1'
#
loop_
_entity.id
_entity.type
_entity.pdbx_description
1 polymer ?
#
loop_
_entity_poly.entity_id
_entity_poly.type
_entity_poly.pdbx_seq_one_letter_code
_entity_poly.pdbx_strand_id
1 'polypeptide(L)'
;MNFFDLPVLMGSLTGLLWVVLAIFELVISLSAQKRYPGKATSLMVVGSLGGLVLSVLNPFLSVFITTLDLPMEDIPVVFSITGLVRGGFALVFLLGLYRLVKERFRVENPTSRHLL
;
A
#
# COMPACT_ATOMS: atom_id res chain seq x y z
N MET A 1 2.11 -10.68 34.23
CA MET A 1 1.80 -10.27 32.84
C MET A 1 2.13 -11.45 31.95
N ASN A 2 1.11 -12.07 31.35
CA ASN A 2 1.24 -13.35 30.67
C ASN A 2 1.88 -13.16 29.28
N PHE A 3 2.88 -13.98 28.96
CA PHE A 3 3.56 -14.00 27.65
C PHE A 3 2.61 -14.38 26.48
N PHE A 4 1.38 -14.83 26.77
CA PHE A 4 0.36 -15.21 25.79
C PHE A 4 -0.32 -14.02 25.09
N ASP A 5 -0.24 -12.80 25.63
CA ASP A 5 -0.89 -11.63 25.02
C ASP A 5 0.00 -10.90 24.00
N LEU A 6 1.31 -11.17 24.01
CA LEU A 6 2.27 -10.47 23.14
C LEU A 6 2.00 -10.68 21.63
N PRO A 7 1.69 -11.89 21.13
CA PRO A 7 1.42 -12.13 19.72
C PRO A 7 0.14 -11.44 19.25
N VAL A 8 -0.89 -11.43 20.10
CA VAL A 8 -2.18 -10.79 19.81
C VAL A 8 -2.03 -9.28 19.81
N LEU A 9 -1.29 -8.72 20.78
CA LEU A 9 -0.99 -7.30 20.85
C LEU A 9 -0.17 -6.85 19.63
N MET A 10 0.86 -7.60 19.26
CA MET A 10 1.68 -7.34 18.07
C MET A 10 0.89 -7.46 16.77
N GLY A 11 0.03 -8.47 16.63
CA GLY A 11 -0.86 -8.63 15.47
C GLY A 11 -1.84 -7.46 15.31
N SER A 12 -2.42 -7.00 16.42
CA SER A 12 -3.34 -5.87 16.44
C SER A 12 -2.65 -4.54 16.11
N LEU A 13 -1.48 -4.30 16.73
CA LEU A 13 -0.66 -3.12 16.50
C LEU A 13 -0.16 -3.05 15.06
N THR A 14 0.37 -4.16 14.53
CA THR A 14 0.86 -4.21 13.15
C THR A 14 -0.27 -4.01 12.14
N GLY A 15 -1.45 -4.61 12.36
CA GLY A 15 -2.63 -4.40 11.52
C GLY A 15 -3.07 -2.93 11.49
N LEU A 16 -3.13 -2.27 12.65
CA LEU A 16 -3.43 -0.83 12.74
C LEU A 16 -2.36 0.02 12.04
N LEU A 17 -1.08 -0.28 12.26
CA LEU A 17 0.04 0.42 11.61
C LEU A 17 -0.06 0.34 10.09
N TRP A 18 -0.44 -0.82 9.55
CA TRP A 18 -0.64 -1.03 8.13
C TRP A 18 -1.78 -0.20 7.53
N VAL A 19 -2.87 -0.02 8.28
CA VAL A 19 -3.99 0.84 7.87
C VAL A 19 -3.55 2.30 7.87
N VAL A 20 -2.87 2.75 8.94
CA VAL A 20 -2.35 4.12 9.04
C VAL A 20 -1.38 4.45 7.92
N LEU A 21 -0.45 3.54 7.61
CA LEU A 21 0.49 3.68 6.49
C LEU A 21 -0.24 3.82 5.15
N ALA A 22 -1.22 2.95 4.87
CA ALA A 22 -1.97 3.00 3.62
C ALA A 22 -2.79 4.30 3.48
N ILE A 23 -3.35 4.81 4.59
CA ILE A 23 -4.01 6.12 4.61
C ILE A 23 -3.00 7.21 4.27
N PHE A 24 -1.82 7.18 4.87
CA PHE A 24 -0.78 8.17 4.64
C PHE A 24 -0.30 8.17 3.18
N GLU A 25 -0.06 6.99 2.60
CA GLU A 25 0.26 6.81 1.18
C GLU A 25 -0.84 7.41 0.28
N LEU A 26 -2.11 7.20 0.62
CA LEU A 26 -3.24 7.75 -0.13
C LEU A 26 -3.30 9.28 -0.02
N VAL A 27 -3.09 9.85 1.17
CA VAL A 27 -3.04 11.31 1.36
C VAL A 27 -1.92 11.93 0.54
N ILE A 28 -0.72 11.34 0.57
CA ILE A 28 0.42 11.81 -0.25
C ILE A 28 0.07 11.69 -1.73
N SER A 29 -0.52 10.58 -2.17
CA SER A 29 -0.90 10.36 -3.56
C SER A 29 -1.91 11.39 -4.07
N LEU A 30 -2.96 11.66 -3.28
CA LEU A 30 -3.98 12.66 -3.60
C LEU A 30 -3.42 14.07 -3.60
N SER A 31 -2.55 14.40 -2.64
CA SER A 31 -1.85 15.69 -2.59
C SER A 31 -0.94 15.88 -3.81
N ALA A 32 -0.18 14.85 -4.17
CA ALA A 32 0.65 14.83 -5.37
C ALA A 32 -0.20 14.95 -6.64
N GLN A 33 -1.34 14.27 -6.72
CA GLN A 33 -2.25 14.35 -7.87
C GLN A 33 -2.87 15.74 -8.04
N LYS A 34 -3.25 16.40 -6.94
CA LYS A 34 -3.74 17.79 -6.97
C LYS A 34 -2.68 18.77 -7.47
N ARG A 35 -1.42 18.56 -7.08
CA ARG A 35 -0.31 19.45 -7.44
C ARG A 35 0.28 19.14 -8.83
N TYR A 36 0.28 17.88 -9.22
CA TYR A 36 0.88 17.36 -10.46
C TYR A 36 -0.06 16.32 -11.10
N PRO A 37 -1.12 16.76 -11.78
CA PRO A 37 -2.04 15.86 -12.45
C PRO A 37 -1.31 15.13 -13.58
N GLY A 38 -1.31 13.79 -13.52
CA GLY A 38 -0.59 12.97 -14.49
C GLY A 38 -0.78 11.48 -14.29
N LYS A 39 -0.23 10.70 -15.23
CA LYS A 39 -0.28 9.22 -15.19
C LYS A 39 0.50 8.66 -14.00
N ALA A 40 1.59 9.32 -13.60
CA ALA A 40 2.41 8.91 -12.45
C ALA A 40 1.65 9.02 -11.11
N THR A 41 1.00 10.16 -10.86
CA THR A 41 0.21 10.38 -9.63
C THR A 41 -1.04 9.52 -9.59
N SER A 42 -1.65 9.24 -10.74
CA SER A 42 -2.77 8.30 -10.83
C SER A 42 -2.36 6.87 -10.44
N LEU A 43 -1.16 6.41 -10.81
CA LEU A 43 -0.62 5.12 -10.37
C LEU A 43 -0.39 5.08 -8.86
N MET A 44 0.11 6.17 -8.27
CA MET A 44 0.25 6.28 -6.81
C MET A 44 -1.11 6.15 -6.11
N VAL A 45 -2.13 6.82 -6.63
CA VAL A 45 -3.50 6.73 -6.07
C VAL A 45 -4.04 5.30 -6.19
N VAL A 46 -3.91 4.64 -7.35
CA VAL A 46 -4.38 3.25 -7.52
C VAL A 46 -3.65 2.29 -6.59
N GLY A 47 -2.32 2.42 -6.47
CA GLY A 47 -1.51 1.61 -5.56
C GLY A 47 -1.92 1.80 -4.09
N SER A 48 -2.05 3.04 -3.64
CA SER A 48 -2.45 3.36 -2.26
C SER A 48 -3.90 2.98 -1.95
N LEU A 49 -4.85 3.18 -2.88
CA LEU A 49 -6.23 2.73 -2.70
C LEU A 49 -6.34 1.22 -2.62
N GLY A 50 -5.67 0.48 -3.51
CA GLY A 50 -5.67 -0.98 -3.47
C GLY A 50 -5.03 -1.53 -2.19
N GLY A 51 -3.91 -0.92 -1.76
CA GLY A 51 -3.28 -1.23 -0.48
C GLY A 51 -4.19 -0.94 0.71
N LEU A 52 -4.92 0.16 0.69
CA LEU A 52 -5.86 0.54 1.75
C LEU A 52 -7.06 -0.41 1.83
N VAL A 53 -7.67 -0.72 0.69
CA VAL A 53 -8.78 -1.69 0.63
C VAL A 53 -8.36 -3.03 1.22
N LEU A 54 -7.18 -3.54 0.84
CA LEU A 54 -6.66 -4.77 1.42
C LEU A 54 -6.33 -4.65 2.90
N SER A 55 -5.80 -3.51 3.35
CA SER A 55 -5.54 -3.25 4.78
C SER A 55 -6.81 -3.34 5.61
N VAL A 56 -7.91 -2.79 5.08
CA VAL A 56 -9.23 -2.81 5.74
C VAL A 56 -9.85 -4.18 5.65
N LEU A 57 -9.74 -4.88 4.53
CA LEU A 57 -10.30 -6.23 4.35
C LEU A 57 -9.56 -7.31 5.15
N ASN A 58 -8.27 -7.12 5.43
CA ASN A 58 -7.45 -8.10 6.15
C ASN A 58 -8.05 -8.56 7.51
N PRO A 59 -8.52 -7.66 8.40
CA PRO A 59 -9.23 -8.09 9.61
C PRO A 59 -10.60 -8.73 9.34
N PHE A 60 -11.27 -8.42 8.23
CA PHE A 60 -12.53 -9.08 7.86
C PHE A 60 -12.33 -10.49 7.30
N LEU A 61 -11.14 -10.83 6.81
CA LEU A 61 -10.83 -12.21 6.38
C LEU A 61 -10.97 -13.19 7.53
N SER A 62 -10.54 -12.83 8.73
CA SER A 62 -10.73 -13.67 9.92
C SER A 62 -12.21 -13.96 10.18
N VAL A 63 -13.09 -12.97 9.99
CA VAL A 63 -14.55 -13.13 10.15
C VAL A 63 -15.13 -13.99 9.03
N PHE A 64 -14.67 -13.81 7.79
CA PHE A 64 -15.09 -14.63 6.65
C PHE A 64 -14.69 -16.09 6.82
N ILE A 65 -13.46 -16.34 7.30
CA ILE A 65 -12.93 -17.67 7.57
C ILE A 65 -13.77 -18.39 8.63
N THR A 66 -14.11 -17.71 9.74
CA THR A 66 -14.96 -18.30 10.78
C THR A 66 -16.41 -18.50 10.34
N THR A 67 -16.91 -17.68 9.41
CA THR A 67 -18.29 -17.79 8.90
C THR A 67 -18.43 -18.88 7.84
N LEU A 68 -17.39 -19.11 7.04
CA LEU A 68 -17.37 -20.12 5.96
C LEU A 68 -16.86 -21.50 6.41
N ASP A 69 -16.52 -21.64 7.70
CA ASP A 69 -15.93 -22.85 8.29
C ASP A 69 -14.74 -23.38 7.48
N LEU A 70 -13.90 -22.46 7.00
CA LEU A 70 -12.72 -22.80 6.21
C LEU A 70 -11.73 -23.59 7.07
N PRO A 71 -11.12 -24.65 6.53
CA PRO A 71 -10.20 -25.47 7.29
C PRO A 71 -8.99 -24.62 7.71
N MET A 72 -8.52 -24.82 8.95
CA MET A 72 -7.46 -24.01 9.57
C MET A 72 -6.15 -23.99 8.77
N GLU A 73 -5.94 -24.98 7.92
CA GLU A 73 -4.81 -25.11 6.99
C GLU A 73 -4.84 -24.09 5.83
N ASP A 74 -6.00 -23.57 5.46
CA ASP A 74 -6.14 -22.59 4.38
C ASP A 74 -5.91 -21.15 4.86
N ILE A 75 -5.99 -20.90 6.17
CA ILE A 75 -5.83 -19.58 6.78
C ILE A 75 -4.49 -18.94 6.42
N PRO A 76 -3.33 -19.61 6.60
CA PRO A 76 -2.03 -19.04 6.25
C PRO A 76 -1.91 -18.74 4.76
N VAL A 77 -2.55 -19.55 3.90
CA VAL A 77 -2.54 -19.36 2.44
C VAL A 77 -3.30 -18.09 2.06
N VAL A 78 -4.49 -17.88 2.63
CA VAL A 78 -5.30 -16.68 2.41
C VAL A 78 -4.55 -15.42 2.84
N PHE A 79 -3.95 -15.44 4.04
CA PHE A 79 -3.13 -14.31 4.52
C PHE A 79 -1.86 -14.08 3.67
N SER A 80 -1.26 -15.14 3.15
CA SER A 80 -0.09 -15.03 2.25
C SER A 80 -0.48 -14.41 0.91
N ILE A 81 -1.61 -14.81 0.33
CA ILE A 81 -2.13 -14.25 -0.92
C ILE A 81 -2.46 -12.76 -0.73
N THR A 82 -3.17 -12.37 0.33
CA THR A 82 -3.45 -10.96 0.57
C THR A 82 -2.19 -10.14 0.84
N GLY A 83 -1.19 -10.73 1.50
CA GLY A 83 0.15 -10.14 1.62
C GLY A 83 0.81 -9.89 0.27
N LEU A 84 0.78 -10.88 -0.63
CA LEU A 84 1.35 -10.76 -1.99
C LEU A 84 0.62 -9.70 -2.83
N VAL A 85 -0.71 -9.72 -2.84
CA VAL A 85 -1.51 -8.73 -3.59
C VAL A 85 -1.25 -7.32 -3.06
N ARG A 86 -1.17 -7.16 -1.74
CA ARG A 86 -0.78 -5.88 -1.11
C ARG A 86 0.62 -5.44 -1.55
N GLY A 87 1.58 -6.36 -1.59
CA GLY A 87 2.92 -6.11 -2.12
C GLY A 87 2.88 -5.61 -3.56
N GLY A 88 2.02 -6.20 -4.40
CA GLY A 88 1.77 -5.72 -5.77
C GLY A 88 1.27 -4.27 -5.82
N PHE A 89 0.30 -3.91 -4.98
CA PHE A 89 -0.18 -2.53 -4.88
C PHE A 89 0.88 -1.55 -4.38
N ALA A 90 1.69 -1.95 -3.41
CA ALA A 90 2.83 -1.16 -2.95
C ALA A 90 3.86 -0.92 -4.07
N LEU A 91 4.13 -1.93 -4.91
CA LEU A 91 4.97 -1.76 -6.10
C LEU A 91 4.37 -0.78 -7.11
N VAL A 92 3.06 -0.84 -7.34
CA VAL A 92 2.37 0.13 -8.22
C VAL A 92 2.50 1.55 -7.68
N PHE A 93 2.35 1.73 -6.37
CA PHE A 93 2.57 3.02 -5.70
C PHE A 93 4.02 3.51 -5.90
N LEU A 94 5.01 2.65 -5.64
CA LEU A 94 6.42 2.98 -5.81
C LEU A 94 6.79 3.30 -7.27
N LEU A 95 6.22 2.59 -8.24
CA LEU A 95 6.40 2.88 -9.66
C LEU A 95 5.81 4.26 -10.03
N GLY A 96 4.65 4.60 -9.48
CA GLY A 96 4.05 5.92 -9.62
C GLY A 96 4.95 7.01 -9.02
N LEU A 97 5.46 6.79 -7.81
CA LEU A 97 6.38 7.70 -7.13
C LEU A 97 7.68 7.88 -7.91
N TYR A 98 8.29 6.79 -8.38
CA TYR A 98 9.51 6.83 -9.19
C TYR A 98 9.31 7.62 -10.49
N ARG A 99 8.19 7.40 -11.19
CA ARG A 99 7.85 8.16 -12.40
C ARG A 99 7.67 9.64 -12.10
N LEU A 100 6.97 9.98 -11.01
CA LEU A 100 6.75 11.36 -10.60
C LEU A 100 8.09 12.07 -10.30
N VAL A 101 8.96 11.43 -9.52
CA VAL A 101 10.32 11.91 -9.23
C VAL A 101 11.09 12.13 -10.53
N LYS A 102 11.12 11.13 -11.41
CA LYS A 102 11.85 11.22 -12.69
C LYS A 102 11.31 12.33 -13.60
N GLU A 103 10.00 12.49 -13.71
CA GLU A 103 9.37 13.57 -14.49
C GLU A 103 9.71 14.96 -13.93
N ARG A 104 9.82 15.10 -12.61
CA ARG A 104 10.14 16.40 -11.98
C ARG A 104 11.63 16.74 -12.02
N PHE A 105 12.51 15.81 -11.66
CA PHE A 105 13.96 16.06 -11.62
C PHE A 105 14.61 16.05 -13.01
N ARG A 106 13.97 15.50 -14.06
CA ARG A 106 14.50 15.56 -15.43
C ARG A 106 14.19 16.87 -16.15
N VAL A 107 13.17 17.61 -15.71
CA VAL A 107 12.81 18.92 -16.30
C VAL A 107 13.71 20.05 -15.74
N GLU A 108 14.39 19.82 -14.62
CA GLU A 108 15.25 20.83 -13.97
C GLU A 108 16.64 21.00 -14.63
N ASN A 109 16.95 20.23 -15.69
CA ASN A 109 18.17 20.41 -16.50
C ASN A 109 17.88 20.83 -17.97
N PRO A 110 17.38 22.05 -18.23
CA PRO A 110 17.34 22.60 -19.59
C PRO A 110 18.66 23.27 -20.02
N THR A 111 19.66 23.40 -19.14
CA THR A 111 20.87 24.21 -19.39
C THR A 111 21.91 23.62 -20.36
N SER A 112 21.70 22.43 -20.92
CA SER A 112 22.66 21.81 -21.85
C SER A 112 22.19 21.72 -23.31
N ARG A 113 21.00 22.24 -23.66
CA ARG A 113 20.50 22.20 -25.05
C ARG A 113 20.82 23.42 -25.91
N HIS A 114 21.48 24.44 -25.36
CA HIS A 114 21.87 25.64 -26.12
C HIS A 114 23.38 25.80 -26.33
N LEU A 115 24.17 24.74 -26.11
CA LEU A 115 25.63 24.75 -26.32
C LEU A 115 26.12 23.66 -27.29
N LEU A 116 25.25 23.15 -28.17
CA LEU A 116 25.63 22.31 -29.31
C LEU A 116 25.13 22.92 -30.61
#